data_AF-L5M1B9-F1
#
_entry.id   AF-L5M1B9-F1
#
_cell.length_a   1.000
_cell.length_b   1.000
_cell.length_c   1.000
_cell.angle_alpha   90.00
_cell.angle_beta   90.00
_cell.angle_gamma   90.00
#
_symmetry.space_group_name_H-M   'P 1'
#
loop_
_entity.id
_entity.type
_entity.pdbx_description
1 polymer ?
#
loop_
_entity_poly.entity_id
_entity_poly.type
_entity_poly.pdbx_seq_one_letter_code
_entity_poly.pdbx_strand_id
1 'polypeptide(L)'
;MTLGDVLDVSKVVSEAESCREGCTCSASSLRAPTISDLLNDQDLLDVIRIKLDPWHPTIKNWKNFASRWGMRHDELNFLEQQPQSPTLEFLLRNSQRPVGQLVELCRHYHRADVERVLRRWVDEEWPKRARGDHPRNV
;
A
#
# COMPACT_ATOMS: atom_id res chain seq x y z
N MET A 1 -38.11 -45.31 -20.90
CA MET A 1 -36.87 -46.05 -21.23
C MET A 1 -35.76 -45.02 -21.34
N THR A 2 -34.67 -45.36 -20.65
CA THR A 2 -33.44 -44.63 -20.29
C THR A 2 -32.60 -44.21 -21.52
N LEU A 3 -31.46 -43.50 -21.47
CA LEU A 3 -30.37 -43.41 -20.48
C LEU A 3 -29.33 -42.34 -20.95
N GLY A 4 -28.58 -41.74 -20.03
CA GLY A 4 -27.22 -41.19 -20.24
C GLY A 4 -27.10 -39.67 -20.39
N ASP A 5 -26.86 -38.87 -19.34
CA ASP A 5 -25.65 -38.69 -18.50
C ASP A 5 -24.78 -37.50 -18.96
N VAL A 6 -24.34 -36.70 -17.98
CA VAL A 6 -22.96 -36.20 -17.76
C VAL A 6 -22.97 -34.82 -17.04
N LEU A 7 -22.74 -34.94 -15.72
CA LEU A 7 -21.91 -34.09 -14.84
C LEU A 7 -22.44 -32.73 -14.31
N ASP A 8 -22.94 -32.83 -13.08
CA ASP A 8 -22.61 -31.99 -11.92
C ASP A 8 -21.17 -31.43 -11.96
N VAL A 9 -21.06 -30.10 -12.06
CA VAL A 9 -19.88 -29.34 -11.60
C VAL A 9 -20.37 -28.36 -10.54
N SER A 10 -20.58 -28.93 -9.37
CA SER A 10 -20.48 -28.32 -8.05
C SER A 10 -19.45 -27.19 -7.95
N LYS A 11 -19.88 -26.09 -7.29
CA LYS A 11 -19.13 -25.32 -6.26
C LYS A 11 -17.89 -24.55 -6.77
N VAL A 12 -17.73 -23.26 -6.58
CA VAL A 12 -17.67 -22.53 -5.30
C VAL A 12 -17.98 -21.06 -5.56
N VAL A 13 -19.19 -20.61 -5.23
CA VAL A 13 -19.40 -19.23 -4.82
C VAL A 13 -19.30 -19.27 -3.31
N SER A 14 -18.14 -18.88 -2.78
CA SER A 14 -17.96 -18.67 -1.35
C SER A 14 -18.73 -17.42 -0.95
N GLU A 15 -20.00 -17.64 -0.60
CA GLU A 15 -20.77 -16.80 0.30
C GLU A 15 -19.90 -16.51 1.53
N ALA A 16 -19.66 -15.23 1.80
CA ALA A 16 -19.08 -14.80 3.06
C ALA A 16 -20.10 -15.07 4.16
N GLU A 17 -20.01 -16.25 4.78
CA GLU A 17 -20.75 -16.56 5.99
C GLU A 17 -20.36 -15.55 7.08
N SER A 18 -21.31 -14.69 7.43
CA SER A 18 -21.20 -13.79 8.57
C SER A 18 -21.05 -14.62 9.85
N CYS A 19 -19.94 -14.43 10.57
CA CYS A 19 -19.63 -15.15 11.79
C CYS A 19 -20.74 -14.92 12.84
N ARG A 20 -21.31 -16.01 13.37
CA ARG A 20 -22.30 -15.95 14.47
C ARG A 20 -21.64 -15.54 15.79
N GLU A 21 -22.41 -14.86 16.64
CA GLU A 21 -21.99 -14.40 17.98
C GLU A 21 -21.54 -15.59 18.85
N GLY A 22 -20.28 -15.52 19.31
CA GLY A 22 -19.62 -16.58 20.09
C GLY A 22 -18.45 -17.27 19.36
N CYS A 23 -18.17 -16.93 18.10
CA CYS A 23 -17.03 -17.49 17.38
C CYS A 23 -15.70 -16.88 17.87
N THR A 24 -14.82 -17.69 18.47
CA THR A 24 -13.42 -17.35 18.70
C THR A 24 -12.62 -17.50 17.40
N CYS A 25 -13.02 -16.81 16.33
CA CYS A 25 -12.22 -16.74 15.12
C CYS A 25 -11.02 -15.82 15.39
N SER A 26 -9.83 -16.39 15.56
CA SER A 26 -8.56 -15.65 15.63
C SER A 26 -8.14 -15.00 14.30
N ALA A 27 -8.98 -15.10 13.27
CA ALA A 27 -8.84 -14.38 12.01
C ALA A 27 -9.54 -13.02 12.11
N SER A 28 -9.04 -12.12 12.96
CA SER A 28 -9.28 -10.70 12.72
C SER A 28 -8.70 -10.39 11.34
N SER A 29 -9.57 -10.12 10.36
CA SER A 29 -9.12 -9.69 9.04
C SER A 29 -8.34 -8.39 9.24
N LEU A 30 -7.01 -8.47 9.11
CA LEU A 30 -6.13 -7.34 9.33
C LEU A 30 -6.55 -6.21 8.39
N ARG A 31 -6.73 -5.00 8.92
CA ARG A 31 -7.07 -3.85 8.07
C ARG A 31 -5.96 -3.64 7.04
N ALA A 32 -6.33 -3.27 5.82
CA ALA A 32 -5.34 -2.84 4.84
C ALA A 32 -4.57 -1.62 5.38
N PRO A 33 -3.24 -1.58 5.23
CA PRO A 33 -2.46 -0.45 5.71
C PRO A 33 -2.73 0.80 4.86
N THR A 34 -2.76 1.94 5.54
CA THR A 34 -2.81 3.29 4.95
C THR A 34 -1.42 3.88 4.85
N ILE A 35 -1.27 4.95 4.06
CA ILE A 35 0.01 5.68 3.98
C ILE A 35 0.41 6.23 5.36
N SER A 36 -0.53 6.58 6.23
CA SER A 36 -0.24 6.96 7.62
C SER A 36 0.43 5.83 8.42
N ASP A 37 0.08 4.57 8.17
CA ASP A 37 0.73 3.43 8.86
C ASP A 37 2.17 3.24 8.37
N LEU A 38 2.39 3.42 7.06
CA LEU A 38 3.71 3.43 6.46
C LEU A 38 4.58 4.57 7.02
N LEU A 39 4.00 5.75 7.23
CA LEU A 39 4.72 6.91 7.79
C LEU A 39 5.18 6.70 9.24
N ASN A 40 4.60 5.75 9.97
CA ASN A 40 5.07 5.36 11.31
C ASN A 40 6.26 4.39 11.27
N ASP A 41 6.71 3.97 10.09
CA ASP A 41 7.86 3.11 9.88
C ASP A 41 9.03 3.92 9.30
N GLN A 42 9.95 4.36 10.16
CA GLN A 42 11.01 5.26 9.75
C GLN A 42 11.99 4.61 8.76
N ASP A 43 12.33 3.34 8.95
CA ASP A 43 13.26 2.62 8.05
C ASP A 43 12.65 2.47 6.66
N LEU A 44 11.36 2.10 6.59
CA LEU A 44 10.64 2.02 5.32
C LEU A 44 10.55 3.40 4.65
N LEU A 45 10.21 4.43 5.42
CA LEU A 45 10.10 5.80 4.92
C LEU A 45 11.43 6.28 4.34
N ASP A 46 12.54 6.04 5.03
CA ASP A 46 13.87 6.44 4.58
C ASP A 46 14.26 5.73 3.27
N VAL A 47 13.96 4.44 3.14
CA VAL A 47 14.17 3.70 1.88
C VAL A 47 13.35 4.30 0.74
N ILE A 48 12.09 4.66 0.99
CA ILE A 48 11.23 5.27 -0.03
C ILE A 48 11.74 6.67 -0.42
N ARG A 49 12.14 7.49 0.55
CA ARG A 49 12.71 8.82 0.32
C ARG A 49 13.97 8.74 -0.53
N ILE A 50 14.91 7.86 -0.20
CA ILE A 50 16.14 7.65 -0.99
C ILE A 50 15.81 7.30 -2.45
N LYS A 51 14.74 6.54 -2.69
CA LYS A 51 14.33 6.11 -4.03
C LYS A 51 13.53 7.13 -4.81
N LEU A 52 12.79 8.01 -4.14
CA LEU A 52 11.83 8.91 -4.77
C LEU A 52 12.23 10.38 -4.74
N ASP A 53 13.07 10.84 -3.80
CA ASP A 53 13.55 12.22 -3.72
C ASP A 53 14.49 12.62 -4.86
N PRO A 54 15.46 11.77 -5.30
CA PRO A 54 16.39 12.17 -6.34
C PRO A 54 15.68 12.53 -7.66
N TRP A 55 16.14 13.61 -8.27
CA TRP A 55 15.73 13.97 -9.63
C TRP A 55 16.65 13.29 -10.65
N HIS A 56 16.09 12.48 -11.52
CA HIS A 56 16.79 11.93 -12.68
C HIS A 56 15.84 11.92 -13.88
N PRO A 57 16.22 12.50 -15.04
CA PRO A 57 15.30 12.73 -16.16
C PRO A 57 14.52 11.50 -16.64
N THR A 58 15.15 10.31 -16.58
CA THR A 58 14.58 9.05 -17.04
C THR A 58 13.89 8.24 -15.94
N ILE A 59 14.02 8.64 -14.67
CA ILE A 59 13.47 7.89 -13.53
C ILE A 59 12.26 8.65 -12.98
N LYS A 60 11.10 7.98 -12.95
CA LYS A 60 9.86 8.55 -12.42
C LYS A 60 9.94 8.69 -10.90
N ASN A 61 9.87 9.91 -10.40
CA ASN A 61 10.09 10.25 -8.99
C ASN A 61 8.81 10.75 -8.28
N TRP A 62 8.95 11.31 -7.08
CA TRP A 62 7.84 11.87 -6.30
C TRP A 62 6.97 12.86 -7.09
N LYS A 63 7.56 13.70 -7.96
CA LYS A 63 6.85 14.73 -8.73
C LYS A 63 5.87 14.11 -9.73
N ASN A 64 6.26 12.98 -10.33
CA ASN A 64 5.39 12.21 -11.24
C ASN A 64 4.21 11.58 -10.48
N PHE A 65 4.48 11.11 -9.26
CA PHE A 65 3.47 10.48 -8.41
C PHE A 65 2.46 11.52 -7.91
N ALA A 66 2.95 12.63 -7.37
CA ALA A 66 2.16 13.74 -6.87
C ALA A 66 1.30 14.37 -7.97
N SER A 67 1.87 14.60 -9.16
CA SER A 67 1.12 15.11 -10.32
C SER A 67 -0.02 14.16 -10.71
N ARG A 68 0.22 12.84 -10.72
CA ARG A 68 -0.82 11.84 -11.05
C ARG A 68 -1.96 11.82 -10.04
N TRP A 69 -1.66 12.14 -8.78
CA TRP A 69 -2.67 12.28 -7.72
C TRP A 69 -3.24 13.70 -7.59
N GLY A 70 -3.02 14.55 -8.59
CA GLY A 70 -3.73 15.82 -8.75
C GLY A 70 -3.05 17.04 -8.13
N MET A 71 -1.80 16.92 -7.67
CA MET A 71 -1.04 18.09 -7.22
C MET A 71 -0.71 19.00 -8.40
N ARG A 72 -1.02 20.30 -8.26
CA ARG A 72 -0.83 21.26 -9.34
C ARG A 72 0.65 21.60 -9.56
N HIS A 73 0.97 22.13 -10.75
CA HIS A 73 2.36 22.41 -11.13
C HIS A 73 3.04 23.46 -10.22
N ASP A 74 2.30 24.49 -9.82
CA ASP A 74 2.76 25.50 -8.85
C ASP A 74 3.10 24.87 -7.50
N GLU A 75 2.25 23.97 -6.99
CA GLU A 75 2.49 23.24 -5.75
C GLU A 75 3.72 22.32 -5.85
N LEU A 76 3.88 21.62 -6.98
CA LEU A 76 5.04 20.76 -7.21
C LEU A 76 6.35 21.57 -7.21
N ASN A 77 6.37 22.73 -7.86
CA ASN A 77 7.56 23.59 -7.88
C ASN A 77 7.84 24.19 -6.50
N PHE A 78 6.79 24.53 -5.74
CA PHE A 78 6.94 24.98 -4.35
C PHE A 78 7.61 23.91 -3.47
N LEU A 79 7.17 22.65 -3.55
CA LEU A 79 7.75 21.54 -2.79
C LEU A 79 9.19 21.24 -3.18
N GLU A 80 9.53 21.35 -4.46
CA GLU A 80 10.89 21.13 -4.96
C GLU A 80 11.91 22.15 -4.39
N GLN A 81 11.44 23.31 -3.96
CA GLN A 81 12.27 24.36 -3.36
C GLN A 81 12.39 24.27 -1.84
N GLN A 82 11.62 23.40 -1.19
CA GLN A 82 11.66 23.28 0.27
C GLN A 82 12.89 22.49 0.74
N PRO A 83 13.41 22.78 1.94
CA PRO A 83 14.51 22.00 2.54
C PRO A 83 14.07 20.60 2.98
N GLN A 84 12.76 20.35 3.05
CA GLN A 84 12.20 19.07 3.46
C GLN A 84 12.07 18.09 2.30
N SER A 85 12.05 16.79 2.61
CA SER A 85 11.83 15.75 1.61
C SER A 85 10.48 15.95 0.91
N PRO A 86 10.45 16.17 -0.41
CA PRO A 86 9.19 16.32 -1.14
C PRO A 86 8.42 14.99 -1.22
N THR A 87 9.10 13.84 -1.13
CA THR A 87 8.44 12.53 -0.97
C THR A 87 7.65 12.45 0.32
N LEU A 88 8.22 12.89 1.44
CA LEU A 88 7.52 12.89 2.74
C LEU A 88 6.25 13.74 2.67
N GLU A 89 6.34 14.95 2.13
CA GLU A 89 5.20 15.86 2.04
C GLU A 89 4.12 15.32 1.10
N PHE A 90 4.51 14.72 -0.03
CA PHE A 90 3.59 13.99 -0.91
C PHE A 90 2.83 12.88 -0.17
N LEU A 91 3.52 12.07 0.63
CA LEU A 91 2.91 10.98 1.40
C LEU A 91 2.00 11.50 2.50
N LEU A 92 2.40 12.55 3.23
CA LEU A 92 1.59 13.18 4.29
C LEU A 92 0.24 13.68 3.75
N ARG A 93 0.25 14.38 2.61
CA ARG A 93 -0.97 14.86 1.95
C ARG A 93 -1.91 13.74 1.49
N ASN A 94 -1.40 12.51 1.36
CA ASN A 94 -2.13 11.33 0.94
C ASN A 94 -2.25 10.28 2.05
N SER A 95 -2.01 10.65 3.32
CA SER A 95 -1.91 9.75 4.47
C SER A 95 -3.09 8.79 4.64
N GLN A 96 -4.29 9.21 4.24
CA GLN A 96 -5.51 8.41 4.35
C GLN A 96 -5.68 7.36 3.24
N ARG A 97 -4.90 7.44 2.15
CA ARG A 97 -4.99 6.48 1.05
C ARG A 97 -4.47 5.11 1.51
N PRO A 98 -5.04 3.99 1.01
CA PRO A 98 -4.45 2.67 1.19
C PRO A 98 -3.07 2.59 0.52
N VAL A 99 -2.12 1.89 1.15
CA VAL A 99 -0.80 1.62 0.55
C VAL A 99 -0.94 0.86 -0.78
N GLY A 100 -2.00 0.06 -0.95
CA GLY A 100 -2.33 -0.59 -2.22
C GLY A 100 -2.41 0.37 -3.41
N GLN A 101 -2.96 1.58 -3.22
CA GLN A 101 -3.00 2.59 -4.29
C GLN A 101 -1.59 3.14 -4.61
N LEU A 102 -0.72 3.24 -3.61
CA LEU A 102 0.68 3.63 -3.83
C LEU A 102 1.44 2.53 -4.60
N VAL A 103 1.14 1.25 -4.34
CA VAL A 103 1.67 0.11 -5.10
C VAL A 103 1.21 0.16 -6.56
N GLU A 104 -0.07 0.45 -6.82
CA GLU A 104 -0.59 0.63 -8.18
C GLU A 104 0.10 1.80 -8.91
N LEU A 105 0.38 2.89 -8.20
CA LEU A 105 1.12 4.01 -8.76
C LEU A 105 2.56 3.64 -9.14
N CYS A 106 3.22 2.83 -8.32
CA CYS A 106 4.53 2.28 -8.65
C CYS A 106 4.49 1.44 -9.92
N ARG A 107 3.47 0.58 -10.09
CA ARG A 107 3.28 -0.22 -11.31
C ARG A 107 3.07 0.64 -12.53
N HIS A 108 2.22 1.66 -12.43
CA HIS A 108 1.91 2.58 -13.52
C HIS A 108 3.16 3.25 -14.07
N TYR A 109 4.09 3.62 -13.19
CA TYR A 109 5.35 4.27 -13.56
C TYR A 109 6.54 3.31 -13.69
N HIS A 110 6.29 2.00 -13.68
CA HIS A 110 7.32 0.96 -13.74
C HIS A 110 8.43 1.10 -12.68
N ARG A 111 8.07 1.61 -11.49
CA ARG A 111 8.96 1.71 -10.32
C ARG A 111 8.96 0.43 -9.50
N ALA A 112 9.43 -0.65 -10.12
CA ALA A 112 9.48 -1.99 -9.51
C ALA A 112 10.36 -2.03 -8.23
N ASP A 113 11.36 -1.15 -8.13
CA ASP A 113 12.24 -1.02 -6.98
C ASP A 113 11.51 -0.50 -5.73
N VAL A 114 10.55 0.42 -5.89
CA VAL A 114 9.69 0.92 -4.82
C VAL A 114 8.53 -0.05 -4.58
N GLU A 115 7.92 -0.58 -5.66
CA GLU A 115 6.82 -1.57 -5.56
C GLU A 115 7.23 -2.76 -4.69
N ARG A 116 8.40 -3.34 -4.95
CA ARG A 116 8.91 -4.50 -4.20
C ARG A 116 9.08 -4.21 -2.71
N VAL A 117 9.57 -3.02 -2.37
CA VAL A 117 9.72 -2.58 -0.97
C VAL A 117 8.36 -2.48 -0.30
N LEU A 118 7.40 -1.83 -0.95
CA LEU A 118 6.04 -1.66 -0.43
C LEU A 118 5.32 -3.00 -0.25
N ARG A 119 5.35 -3.88 -1.27
CA ARG A 119 4.70 -5.18 -1.21
C ARG A 119 5.27 -6.06 -0.10
N ARG A 120 6.61 -6.13 0.00
CA ARG A 120 7.26 -6.86 1.09
C ARG A 120 6.79 -6.37 2.44
N TRP A 121 6.73 -5.05 2.65
CA TRP A 121 6.26 -4.51 3.92
C TRP A 121 4.79 -4.84 4.19
N VAL A 122 3.91 -4.72 3.19
CA VAL A 122 2.48 -5.07 3.33
C VAL A 122 2.27 -6.54 3.65
N ASP A 123 3.03 -7.43 3.00
CA ASP A 123 2.83 -8.87 3.08
C ASP A 123 3.54 -9.50 4.30
N GLU A 124 4.73 -8.99 4.68
CA GLU A 124 5.57 -9.58 5.72
C GLU A 124 5.57 -8.80 7.05
N GLU A 125 5.61 -7.46 7.00
CA GLU A 125 5.87 -6.64 8.19
C GLU A 125 4.60 -6.07 8.82
N TRP A 126 3.65 -5.61 8.01
CA TRP A 126 2.37 -5.07 8.48
C TRP A 126 1.56 -6.06 9.33
N PRO A 127 1.43 -7.36 8.97
CA PRO A 127 0.67 -8.31 9.76
C PRO A 127 1.21 -8.52 11.17
N LYS A 128 2.54 -8.42 11.35
CA LYS A 128 3.19 -8.55 12.66
C LYS A 128 2.84 -7.37 13.56
N ARG A 129 2.74 -6.16 13.00
CA ARG A 129 2.40 -4.93 13.74
C ARG A 129 0.94 -4.87 14.14
N ALA A 130 0.05 -5.26 13.24
CA ALA A 130 -1.39 -5.22 13.50
C ALA A 130 -1.86 -6.31 14.48
N ARG A 131 -1.06 -7.37 14.70
CA ARG A 131 -1.31 -8.36 15.76
C ARG A 131 -0.73 -8.01 17.13
N GLY A 132 -0.12 -6.83 17.29
CA GLY A 132 0.40 -6.37 18.58
C GLY A 132 1.73 -7.00 19.00
N ASP A 133 2.42 -7.68 18.08
CA ASP A 133 3.68 -8.39 18.32
C ASP A 133 4.91 -7.44 18.32
N HIS A 134 4.69 -6.13 18.39
CA HIS A 134 5.75 -5.14 18.51
C HIS A 134 5.69 -4.44 19.87
N PRO A 135 6.76 -4.52 20.69
CA PRO A 135 6.86 -3.68 21.86
C PRO A 135 6.88 -2.23 21.38
N ARG A 136 5.91 -1.45 21.85
CA ARG A 136 5.98 0.00 21.74
C ARG A 136 7.18 0.43 22.57
N ASN A 137 8.27 0.87 21.94
CA ASN A 137 9.27 1.65 22.66
C ASN A 137 8.56 2.92 23.13
N VAL A 138 8.42 3.03 24.46
CA VAL A 138 7.95 4.20 25.19
C VAL A 138 9.14 5.11 25.45
#